data_AF-A0A3A1XZ47-F1
#
_entry.id   AF-A0A3A1XZ47-F1
#
_cell.length_a   1.000
_cell.length_b   1.000
_cell.length_c   1.000
_cell.angle_alpha   90.00
_cell.angle_beta   90.00
_cell.angle_gamma   90.00
#
_symmetry.space_group_name_H-M   'P 1'
#
loop_
_entity.id
_entity.type
_entity.pdbx_description
1 polymer ?
#
loop_
_entity_poly.entity_id
_entity_poly.type
_entity_poly.pdbx_seq_one_letter_code
_entity_poly.pdbx_strand_id
1 'polypeptide(L)'
;AAGYQIVGRYLTGYVGKSTSKALTLDEIKNIKNAGLSVFPIYQDGGYYPEYFANPNQGTVDAQVAISAAKRIGIPSGSTIYFAVDFDAYGYQLDSMILPYFKKISLLFNSCENIKKYQVGVYGPRLICSKVSKAGYAKYSFVADMSTGFSGNLGYAIPNNWAFDQFNEFSFQSRPTFALDKDAYSGRDKGIAKFDSVTKMTKGELEKENIKDKVNIARTQFVYDVVEPLHLLNQLTSFGLSYNKEIILSYTELPTISIQTSVEAVTELMTVPNNSYNVSIELNSDGSLSAACENKISKIAKDIRIMKGGDMIQKSIANIAASVKSGDIAFTGKVISPNQVELAIEVMSENLLPTLDDVDEHITVIVKYLITFRDFTIKVPEIPEDVVEIGVAVAGVVAICAFVPVLITGILGFLVTLGLVVAADA
;
A
#
# COMPACT_ATOMS: atom_id res chain seq x y z
N ALA A 1 37.14 14.80 -15.37
CA ALA A 1 38.27 14.30 -16.20
C ALA A 1 37.77 13.41 -17.36
N ALA A 2 36.98 12.36 -17.10
CA ALA A 2 36.51 11.43 -18.14
C ALA A 2 35.29 11.91 -18.98
N GLY A 3 34.90 13.19 -18.89
CA GLY A 3 33.78 13.76 -19.66
C GLY A 3 32.37 13.49 -19.12
N TYR A 4 32.23 12.67 -18.08
CA TYR A 4 30.93 12.40 -17.45
C TYR A 4 30.50 13.52 -16.51
N GLN A 5 29.18 13.70 -16.38
CA GLN A 5 28.54 14.73 -15.55
C GLN A 5 27.65 14.13 -14.44
N ILE A 6 27.05 12.96 -14.71
CA ILE A 6 26.08 12.30 -13.84
C ILE A 6 26.42 10.81 -13.77
N VAL A 7 26.24 10.20 -12.61
CA VAL A 7 26.44 8.77 -12.38
C VAL A 7 25.19 8.14 -11.75
N GLY A 8 24.76 7.01 -12.29
CA GLY A 8 23.71 6.19 -11.70
C GLY A 8 24.26 5.36 -10.55
N ARG A 9 23.62 5.38 -9.39
CA ARG A 9 24.07 4.60 -8.22
C ARG A 9 22.92 3.98 -7.45
N TYR A 10 23.14 2.75 -6.98
CA TYR A 10 22.12 1.97 -6.27
C TYR A 10 21.94 2.46 -4.85
N LEU A 11 20.70 2.58 -4.38
CA LEU A 11 20.38 2.88 -2.98
C LEU A 11 20.69 1.72 -2.05
N THR A 12 20.52 0.49 -2.54
CA THR A 12 20.52 -0.75 -1.76
C THR A 12 21.11 -1.92 -2.55
N GLY A 13 21.12 -3.10 -1.94
CA GLY A 13 21.39 -4.37 -2.61
C GLY A 13 22.85 -4.81 -2.64
N TYR A 14 23.05 -5.99 -3.23
CA TYR A 14 24.34 -6.68 -3.35
C TYR A 14 24.55 -7.19 -4.77
N VAL A 15 25.82 -7.25 -5.19
CA VAL A 15 26.29 -8.06 -6.32
C VAL A 15 26.66 -9.44 -5.77
N GLY A 16 26.03 -10.47 -6.32
CA GLY A 16 26.13 -11.82 -5.76
C GLY A 16 25.63 -11.87 -4.32
N LYS A 17 26.34 -12.59 -3.45
CA LYS A 17 25.92 -12.82 -2.05
C LYS A 17 26.60 -11.92 -1.01
N SER A 18 27.58 -11.09 -1.39
CA SER A 18 28.46 -10.47 -0.39
C SER A 18 28.93 -9.04 -0.70
N THR A 19 28.95 -8.60 -1.96
CA THR A 19 29.50 -7.28 -2.29
C THR A 19 28.37 -6.25 -2.35
N SER A 20 28.30 -5.33 -1.40
CA SER A 20 27.27 -4.29 -1.43
C SER A 20 27.46 -3.38 -2.64
N LYS A 21 26.36 -3.07 -3.34
CA LYS A 21 26.34 -2.07 -4.43
C LYS A 21 25.80 -0.71 -3.97
N ALA A 22 25.34 -0.62 -2.72
CA ALA A 22 24.70 0.55 -2.15
C ALA A 22 25.65 1.75 -2.08
N LEU A 23 25.13 2.91 -2.46
CA LEU A 23 25.81 4.20 -2.39
C LEU A 23 26.11 4.56 -0.93
N THR A 24 27.36 4.93 -0.65
CA THR A 24 27.81 5.28 0.70
C THR A 24 28.03 6.79 0.88
N LEU A 25 28.05 7.28 2.13
CA LEU A 25 28.34 8.69 2.42
C LEU A 25 29.74 9.11 1.95
N ASP A 26 30.74 8.23 2.07
CA ASP A 26 32.10 8.49 1.61
C ASP A 26 32.16 8.52 0.07
N GLU A 27 31.43 7.64 -0.59
CA GLU A 27 31.28 7.66 -2.06
C GLU A 27 30.58 8.94 -2.53
N ILE A 28 29.49 9.36 -1.88
CA ILE A 28 28.80 10.64 -2.17
C ILE A 28 29.79 11.81 -2.07
N LYS A 29 30.61 11.85 -1.02
CA LYS A 29 31.64 12.89 -0.85
C LYS A 29 32.62 12.89 -2.03
N ASN A 30 33.08 11.72 -2.46
CA ASN A 30 34.02 11.59 -3.58
C ASN A 30 33.39 12.02 -4.91
N ILE A 31 32.15 11.61 -5.19
CA ILE A 31 31.39 11.99 -6.39
C ILE A 31 31.20 13.52 -6.43
N LYS A 32 30.79 14.13 -5.31
CA LYS A 32 30.63 15.59 -5.22
C LYS A 32 31.94 16.33 -5.43
N ASN A 33 33.03 15.87 -4.83
CA ASN A 33 34.36 16.46 -5.00
C ASN A 33 34.85 16.36 -6.45
N ALA A 34 34.40 15.35 -7.19
CA ALA A 34 34.67 15.21 -8.63
C ALA A 34 33.77 16.10 -9.50
N GLY A 35 32.83 16.85 -8.92
CA GLY A 35 31.88 17.71 -9.63
C GLY A 35 30.76 16.95 -10.34
N LEU A 36 30.51 15.70 -9.95
CA LEU A 36 29.49 14.83 -10.54
C LEU A 36 28.15 14.92 -9.78
N SER A 37 27.06 14.66 -10.49
CA SER A 37 25.73 14.47 -9.91
C SER A 37 25.35 13.00 -9.84
N VAL A 38 24.40 12.63 -8.98
CA VAL A 38 23.92 11.25 -8.83
C VAL A 38 22.46 11.12 -9.22
N PHE A 39 22.07 10.09 -9.97
CA PHE A 39 20.67 9.65 -10.02
C PHE A 39 20.50 8.31 -9.27
N PRO A 40 19.61 8.22 -8.27
CA PRO A 40 19.41 7.01 -7.48
C PRO A 40 18.65 5.90 -8.22
N ILE A 41 19.13 4.66 -8.09
CA ILE A 41 18.52 3.45 -8.63
C ILE A 41 18.10 2.53 -7.47
N TYR A 42 16.92 1.93 -7.55
CA TYR A 42 16.48 0.87 -6.65
C TYR A 42 16.37 -0.45 -7.41
N GLN A 43 17.09 -1.48 -6.96
CA GLN A 43 17.10 -2.81 -7.55
C GLN A 43 17.62 -3.86 -6.54
N ASP A 44 16.75 -4.32 -5.63
CA ASP A 44 17.05 -5.45 -4.73
C ASP A 44 16.54 -6.80 -5.28
N GLY A 45 15.99 -6.76 -6.48
CA GLY A 45 15.53 -7.88 -7.29
C GLY A 45 15.23 -7.34 -8.68
N GLY A 46 14.03 -7.64 -9.18
CA GLY A 46 13.52 -6.99 -10.40
C GLY A 46 14.09 -7.52 -11.72
N TYR A 47 14.91 -8.58 -11.68
CA TYR A 47 15.46 -9.26 -12.86
C TYR A 47 14.79 -10.62 -13.15
N TYR A 48 13.67 -10.92 -12.49
CA TYR A 48 12.87 -12.13 -12.68
C TYR A 48 11.40 -11.86 -12.35
N PRO A 49 10.43 -12.53 -13.00
CA PRO A 49 9.01 -12.18 -12.90
C PRO A 49 8.38 -12.47 -11.54
N GLU A 50 8.83 -13.52 -10.83
CA GLU A 50 8.28 -13.90 -9.52
C GLU A 50 8.46 -12.80 -8.48
N TYR A 51 9.49 -11.95 -8.64
CA TYR A 51 9.68 -10.75 -7.82
C TYR A 51 8.46 -9.82 -7.89
N PHE A 52 7.93 -9.60 -9.10
CA PHE A 52 6.79 -8.72 -9.34
C PHE A 52 5.44 -9.41 -9.13
N ALA A 53 5.40 -10.74 -9.06
CA ALA A 53 4.19 -11.51 -8.80
C ALA A 53 3.72 -11.42 -7.34
N ASN A 54 4.60 -11.03 -6.42
CA ASN A 54 4.22 -10.75 -5.03
C ASN A 54 3.43 -9.44 -4.96
N PRO A 55 2.13 -9.45 -4.57
CA PRO A 55 1.28 -8.26 -4.56
C PRO A 55 1.78 -7.14 -3.63
N ASN A 56 2.65 -7.47 -2.68
CA ASN A 56 3.13 -6.55 -1.66
C ASN A 56 4.50 -5.94 -2.03
N GLN A 57 5.16 -6.44 -3.09
CA GLN A 57 6.54 -6.08 -3.39
C GLN A 57 6.72 -4.58 -3.64
N GLY A 58 5.76 -3.94 -4.32
CA GLY A 58 5.82 -2.50 -4.59
C GLY A 58 5.76 -1.63 -3.33
N THR A 59 4.99 -2.05 -2.31
CA THR A 59 4.92 -1.37 -1.01
C THR A 59 6.26 -1.47 -0.29
N VAL A 60 6.79 -2.69 -0.20
CA VAL A 60 8.08 -2.99 0.45
C VAL A 60 9.20 -2.16 -0.19
N ASP A 61 9.33 -2.23 -1.50
CA ASP A 61 10.40 -1.56 -2.23
C ASP A 61 10.31 -0.04 -2.11
N ALA A 62 9.11 0.51 -2.13
CA ALA A 62 8.91 1.95 -1.98
C ALA A 62 9.35 2.45 -0.59
N GLN A 63 9.00 1.72 0.49
CA GLN A 63 9.44 2.10 1.84
C GLN A 63 10.95 1.93 2.02
N VAL A 64 11.52 0.82 1.55
CA VAL A 64 12.97 0.59 1.60
C VAL A 64 13.72 1.67 0.83
N ALA A 65 13.25 2.04 -0.36
CA ALA A 65 13.84 3.11 -1.17
C ALA A 65 13.77 4.47 -0.47
N ILE A 66 12.62 4.84 0.12
CA ILE A 66 12.46 6.09 0.87
C ILE A 66 13.42 6.12 2.08
N SER A 67 13.47 5.05 2.87
CA SER A 67 14.35 4.97 4.05
C SER A 67 15.83 4.98 3.66
N ALA A 68 16.24 4.22 2.63
CA ALA A 68 17.61 4.25 2.11
C ALA A 68 18.00 5.65 1.60
N ALA A 69 17.14 6.30 0.82
CA ALA A 69 17.38 7.64 0.29
C ALA A 69 17.51 8.68 1.41
N LYS A 70 16.63 8.65 2.43
CA LYS A 70 16.72 9.54 3.60
C LYS A 70 18.03 9.34 4.37
N ARG A 71 18.46 8.10 4.56
CA ARG A 71 19.68 7.75 5.32
C ARG A 71 20.96 8.32 4.73
N ILE A 72 21.01 8.47 3.40
CA ILE A 72 22.19 9.02 2.71
C ILE A 72 22.02 10.49 2.30
N GLY A 73 20.94 11.14 2.72
CA GLY A 73 20.71 12.57 2.48
C GLY A 73 20.28 12.92 1.06
N ILE A 74 19.54 12.04 0.37
CA ILE A 74 18.91 12.40 -0.91
C ILE A 74 17.95 13.58 -0.68
N PRO A 75 18.06 14.69 -1.44
CA PRO A 75 17.27 15.88 -1.18
C PRO A 75 15.82 15.71 -1.64
N SER A 76 14.96 16.53 -1.05
CA SER A 76 13.53 16.58 -1.35
C SER A 76 13.25 16.76 -2.85
N GLY A 77 12.26 16.05 -3.39
CA GLY A 77 11.86 16.14 -4.80
C GLY A 77 12.73 15.35 -5.78
N SER A 78 13.78 14.64 -5.33
CA SER A 78 14.62 13.79 -6.18
C SER A 78 13.85 12.61 -6.77
N THR A 79 14.23 12.15 -7.96
CA THR A 79 13.65 10.97 -8.60
C THR A 79 14.44 9.71 -8.22
N ILE A 80 13.75 8.61 -7.89
CA ILE A 80 14.34 7.29 -7.65
C ILE A 80 13.86 6.34 -8.75
N TYR A 81 14.79 5.73 -9.48
CA TYR A 81 14.49 4.85 -10.61
C TYR A 81 14.35 3.39 -10.15
N PHE A 82 13.13 2.85 -10.20
CA PHE A 82 12.84 1.45 -9.85
C PHE A 82 13.03 0.55 -11.06
N ALA A 83 13.81 -0.52 -10.89
CA ALA A 83 14.26 -1.37 -11.98
C ALA A 83 13.30 -2.50 -12.34
N VAL A 84 13.02 -2.64 -13.64
CA VAL A 84 12.49 -3.83 -14.31
C VAL A 84 13.54 -4.31 -15.30
N ASP A 85 14.41 -5.20 -14.83
CA ASP A 85 15.65 -5.59 -15.49
C ASP A 85 15.58 -7.02 -16.05
N PHE A 86 14.50 -7.32 -16.77
CA PHE A 86 14.30 -8.58 -17.46
C PHE A 86 13.41 -8.39 -18.69
N ASP A 87 13.38 -9.41 -19.57
CA ASP A 87 12.50 -9.40 -20.74
C ASP A 87 11.04 -9.69 -20.34
N ALA A 88 10.36 -8.64 -19.88
CA ALA A 88 8.96 -8.72 -19.47
C ALA A 88 8.02 -8.71 -20.68
N TYR A 89 7.22 -9.76 -20.81
CA TYR A 89 6.19 -9.86 -21.84
C TYR A 89 4.96 -9.01 -21.52
N GLY A 90 4.15 -8.71 -22.55
CA GLY A 90 2.95 -7.88 -22.40
C GLY A 90 1.97 -8.34 -21.30
N TYR A 91 1.80 -9.66 -21.11
CA TYR A 91 0.92 -10.16 -20.04
C TYR A 91 1.51 -9.93 -18.64
N GLN A 92 2.83 -9.99 -18.49
CA GLN A 92 3.52 -9.73 -17.21
C GLN A 92 3.51 -8.24 -16.89
N LEU A 93 3.59 -7.38 -17.92
CA LEU A 93 3.43 -5.95 -17.76
C LEU A 93 2.08 -5.63 -17.07
N ASP A 94 0.98 -6.15 -17.62
CA ASP A 94 -0.36 -5.82 -17.13
C ASP A 94 -0.67 -6.48 -15.78
N SER A 95 -0.24 -7.74 -15.58
CA SER A 95 -0.57 -8.52 -14.37
C SER A 95 0.40 -8.36 -13.20
N MET A 96 1.64 -7.91 -13.45
CA MET A 96 2.69 -7.87 -12.42
C MET A 96 3.32 -6.47 -12.30
N ILE A 97 3.78 -5.88 -13.41
CA ILE A 97 4.57 -4.63 -13.36
C ILE A 97 3.69 -3.41 -13.08
N LEU A 98 2.54 -3.26 -13.76
CA LEU A 98 1.63 -2.13 -13.51
C LEU A 98 1.07 -2.15 -12.07
N PRO A 99 0.64 -3.30 -11.51
CA PRO A 99 0.28 -3.40 -10.09
C PRO A 99 1.44 -3.02 -9.15
N TYR A 100 2.65 -3.49 -9.43
CA TYR A 100 3.85 -3.15 -8.67
C TYR A 100 4.09 -1.63 -8.62
N PHE A 101 4.11 -0.97 -9.78
CA PHE A 101 4.29 0.49 -9.86
C PHE A 101 3.11 1.28 -9.30
N LYS A 102 1.89 0.73 -9.38
CA LYS A 102 0.73 1.31 -8.70
C LYS A 102 1.01 1.43 -7.21
N LYS A 103 1.42 0.34 -6.54
CA LYS A 103 1.72 0.31 -5.10
C LYS A 103 2.86 1.27 -4.72
N ILE A 104 3.93 1.34 -5.52
CA ILE A 104 5.00 2.34 -5.33
C ILE A 104 4.42 3.76 -5.39
N SER A 105 3.63 4.05 -6.42
CA SER A 105 3.01 5.36 -6.59
C SER A 105 2.05 5.71 -5.44
N LEU A 106 1.35 4.74 -4.85
CA LEU A 106 0.46 5.01 -3.71
C LEU A 106 1.28 5.54 -2.51
N LEU A 107 2.38 4.86 -2.19
CA LEU A 107 3.22 5.23 -1.07
C LEU A 107 4.00 6.54 -1.34
N PHE A 108 4.50 6.73 -2.56
CA PHE A 108 5.22 7.96 -2.92
C PHE A 108 4.32 9.20 -2.88
N ASN A 109 3.00 9.03 -2.96
CA ASN A 109 2.01 10.11 -2.81
C ASN A 109 1.50 10.27 -1.36
N SER A 110 1.89 9.39 -0.42
CA SER A 110 1.43 9.44 0.97
C SER A 110 2.34 10.31 1.86
N CYS A 111 1.94 10.56 3.11
CA CYS A 111 2.76 11.33 4.04
C CYS A 111 4.01 10.59 4.53
N GLU A 112 4.15 9.29 4.27
CA GLU A 112 5.38 8.53 4.52
C GLU A 112 6.55 9.07 3.67
N ASN A 113 6.25 9.54 2.46
CA ASN A 113 7.22 10.20 1.60
C ASN A 113 7.39 11.70 1.95
N ILE A 114 7.84 11.98 3.17
CA ILE A 114 8.04 13.37 3.67
C ILE A 114 8.97 14.22 2.78
N LYS A 115 9.89 13.56 2.06
CA LYS A 115 10.83 14.20 1.13
C LYS A 115 10.25 14.37 -0.26
N LYS A 116 9.01 13.97 -0.51
CA LYS A 116 8.33 14.11 -1.80
C LYS A 116 9.18 13.58 -2.96
N TYR A 117 9.90 12.49 -2.73
CA TYR A 117 10.64 11.81 -3.80
C TYR A 117 9.68 11.43 -4.92
N GLN A 118 10.21 11.37 -6.13
CA GLN A 118 9.45 11.07 -7.34
C GLN A 118 9.81 9.69 -7.85
N VAL A 119 8.85 9.01 -8.45
CA VAL A 119 9.06 7.70 -9.05
C VAL A 119 9.66 7.87 -10.45
N GLY A 120 10.75 7.18 -10.71
CA GLY A 120 11.28 6.90 -12.04
C GLY A 120 11.19 5.40 -12.33
N VAL A 121 11.14 5.03 -13.61
CA VAL A 121 11.16 3.63 -14.04
C VAL A 121 12.45 3.36 -14.82
N TYR A 122 13.15 2.28 -14.49
CA TYR A 122 14.18 1.69 -15.33
C TYR A 122 13.66 0.43 -16.00
N GLY A 123 13.93 0.26 -17.30
CA GLY A 123 13.60 -0.97 -18.03
C GLY A 123 13.42 -0.77 -19.53
N PRO A 124 12.91 -1.81 -20.24
CA PRO A 124 12.68 -1.73 -21.68
C PRO A 124 11.75 -0.58 -22.09
N ARG A 125 11.88 -0.11 -23.33
CA ARG A 125 11.08 1.02 -23.87
C ARG A 125 9.57 0.85 -23.67
N LEU A 126 9.04 -0.35 -23.92
CA LEU A 126 7.62 -0.66 -23.71
C LEU A 126 7.21 -0.50 -22.23
N ILE A 127 8.02 -1.02 -21.30
CA ILE A 127 7.75 -0.93 -19.86
C ILE A 127 7.75 0.53 -19.42
N CYS A 128 8.83 1.25 -19.75
CA CYS A 128 8.95 2.67 -19.44
C CYS A 128 7.77 3.49 -19.97
N SER A 129 7.35 3.22 -21.22
CA SER A 129 6.20 3.89 -21.84
C SER A 129 4.89 3.61 -21.12
N LYS A 130 4.65 2.36 -20.73
CA LYS A 130 3.38 1.92 -20.14
C LYS A 130 3.23 2.37 -18.68
N VAL A 131 4.29 2.26 -17.89
CA VAL A 131 4.33 2.77 -16.51
C VAL A 131 4.16 4.29 -16.50
N SER A 132 4.83 5.00 -17.41
CA SER A 132 4.70 6.46 -17.52
C SER A 132 3.31 6.88 -17.99
N LYS A 133 2.72 6.17 -18.98
CA LYS A 133 1.34 6.44 -19.45
C LYS A 133 0.28 6.19 -18.38
N ALA A 134 0.51 5.25 -17.46
CA ALA A 134 -0.35 5.02 -16.31
C ALA A 134 -0.23 6.12 -15.23
N GLY A 135 0.71 7.05 -15.37
CA GLY A 135 0.93 8.14 -14.43
C GLY A 135 1.80 7.75 -13.22
N TYR A 136 2.39 6.56 -13.20
CA TYR A 136 3.15 6.06 -12.06
C TYR A 136 4.61 6.49 -12.03
N ALA A 137 5.18 6.94 -13.16
CA ALA A 137 6.56 7.39 -13.23
C ALA A 137 6.69 8.75 -13.91
N LYS A 138 7.52 9.62 -13.32
CA LYS A 138 7.84 10.95 -13.85
C LYS A 138 8.85 10.86 -15.00
N TYR A 139 9.93 10.10 -14.79
CA TYR A 139 11.01 9.94 -15.76
C TYR A 139 11.27 8.47 -16.09
N SER A 140 11.83 8.23 -17.27
CA SER A 140 12.28 6.91 -17.70
C SER A 140 13.80 6.85 -17.81
N PHE A 141 14.37 5.77 -17.31
CA PHE A 141 15.75 5.34 -17.54
C PHE A 141 15.68 4.08 -18.44
N VAL A 142 16.04 4.23 -19.70
CA VAL A 142 15.76 3.21 -20.72
C VAL A 142 16.90 2.21 -20.81
N ALA A 143 16.59 0.91 -20.94
CA ALA A 143 17.57 -0.18 -20.98
C ALA A 143 17.88 -0.62 -22.43
N ASP A 144 18.33 0.28 -23.31
CA ASP A 144 18.59 -0.01 -24.73
C ASP A 144 19.81 -0.92 -24.96
N MET A 145 20.70 -1.06 -23.97
CA MET A 145 21.83 -1.99 -23.97
C MET A 145 21.37 -3.45 -24.02
N SER A 146 20.17 -3.74 -23.48
CA SER A 146 19.55 -5.06 -23.50
C SER A 146 18.82 -5.30 -24.83
N THR A 147 19.59 -5.44 -25.91
CA THR A 147 19.06 -5.59 -27.28
C THR A 147 18.20 -6.85 -27.49
N GLY A 148 18.32 -7.84 -26.58
CA GLY A 148 17.51 -9.05 -26.59
C GLY A 148 16.12 -8.90 -25.95
N PHE A 149 15.83 -7.80 -25.25
CA PHE A 149 14.53 -7.60 -24.61
C PHE A 149 13.48 -7.23 -25.65
N SER A 150 12.42 -8.05 -25.74
CA SER A 150 11.28 -7.85 -26.64
C SER A 150 10.63 -6.46 -26.47
N GLY A 151 10.65 -5.92 -25.26
CA GLY A 151 10.15 -4.57 -24.95
C GLY A 151 10.96 -3.42 -25.56
N ASN A 152 12.13 -3.67 -26.15
CA ASN A 152 12.92 -2.69 -26.91
C ASN A 152 12.70 -2.79 -28.42
N LEU A 153 12.23 -3.94 -28.91
CA LEU A 153 12.10 -4.23 -30.34
C LEU A 153 10.87 -3.53 -30.93
N GLY A 154 11.09 -2.50 -31.74
CA GLY A 154 10.03 -1.80 -32.47
C GLY A 154 9.28 -0.75 -31.65
N TYR A 155 9.63 -0.53 -30.39
CA TYR A 155 9.07 0.54 -29.56
C TYR A 155 9.95 1.78 -29.61
N ALA A 156 9.31 2.96 -29.67
CA ALA A 156 10.01 4.24 -29.57
C ALA A 156 10.47 4.50 -28.13
N ILE A 157 11.56 5.26 -27.97
CA ILE A 157 11.97 5.75 -26.66
C ILE A 157 10.88 6.68 -26.10
N PRO A 158 10.45 6.51 -24.83
CA PRO A 158 9.35 7.31 -24.27
C PRO A 158 9.74 8.78 -24.13
N ASN A 159 8.81 9.70 -24.39
CA ASN A 159 9.08 11.15 -24.41
C ASN A 159 9.68 11.69 -23.09
N ASN A 160 9.42 11.05 -21.96
CA ASN A 160 9.94 11.43 -20.63
C ASN A 160 11.27 10.76 -20.26
N TRP A 161 12.00 10.16 -21.22
CA TRP A 161 13.32 9.58 -20.97
C TRP A 161 14.30 10.63 -20.44
N ALA A 162 14.95 10.32 -19.32
CA ALA A 162 16.00 11.11 -18.68
C ALA A 162 17.38 10.55 -19.00
N PHE A 163 17.48 9.22 -18.95
CA PHE A 163 18.69 8.44 -19.17
C PHE A 163 18.38 7.28 -20.11
N ASP A 164 19.36 6.84 -20.87
CA ASP A 164 19.24 5.72 -21.81
C ASP A 164 20.55 4.92 -21.82
N GLN A 165 20.54 3.75 -21.20
CA GLN A 165 21.68 2.84 -21.10
C GLN A 165 21.87 2.13 -22.44
N PHE A 166 23.02 2.29 -23.10
CA PHE A 166 23.20 1.77 -24.47
C PHE A 166 24.47 0.94 -24.69
N ASN A 167 25.43 0.94 -23.77
CA ASN A 167 26.69 0.21 -23.96
C ASN A 167 27.46 -0.03 -22.66
N GLU A 168 27.87 -1.27 -22.40
CA GLU A 168 28.84 -1.61 -21.34
C GLU A 168 30.28 -1.47 -21.86
N PHE A 169 31.20 -1.02 -21.01
CA PHE A 169 32.63 -0.99 -21.32
C PHE A 169 33.49 -1.13 -20.06
N SER A 170 34.75 -1.53 -20.25
CA SER A 170 35.73 -1.57 -19.18
C SER A 170 36.40 -0.21 -18.98
N PHE A 171 36.09 0.45 -17.86
CA PHE A 171 36.65 1.76 -17.54
C PHE A 171 38.12 1.63 -17.12
N GLN A 172 39.00 2.28 -17.88
CA GLN A 172 40.44 2.20 -17.70
C GLN A 172 40.87 3.04 -16.48
N SER A 173 40.82 2.44 -15.29
CA SER A 173 41.29 3.00 -14.02
C SER A 173 42.12 1.99 -13.23
N ARG A 174 42.60 2.37 -12.05
CA ARG A 174 43.27 1.44 -11.13
C ARG A 174 42.52 1.43 -9.78
N PRO A 175 41.74 0.37 -9.47
CA PRO A 175 41.45 -0.82 -10.28
C PRO A 175 40.57 -0.50 -11.51
N THR A 176 40.59 -1.38 -12.51
CA THR A 176 39.66 -1.36 -13.67
C THR A 176 38.34 -2.01 -13.26
N PHE A 177 37.21 -1.49 -13.74
CA PHE A 177 35.88 -2.07 -13.51
C PHE A 177 34.96 -1.81 -14.70
N ALA A 178 33.88 -2.59 -14.82
CA ALA A 178 32.86 -2.39 -15.85
C ALA A 178 31.98 -1.18 -15.51
N LEU A 179 31.61 -0.42 -16.54
CA LEU A 179 30.66 0.68 -16.47
C LEU A 179 29.68 0.59 -17.64
N ASP A 180 28.43 0.92 -17.35
CA ASP A 180 27.43 1.16 -18.38
C ASP A 180 27.46 2.62 -18.80
N LYS A 181 27.35 2.88 -20.10
CA LYS A 181 27.21 4.22 -20.67
C LYS A 181 25.74 4.53 -20.84
N ASP A 182 25.36 5.64 -20.22
CA ASP A 182 24.02 6.22 -20.35
C ASP A 182 24.09 7.51 -21.18
N ALA A 183 23.20 7.64 -22.17
CA ALA A 183 22.92 8.91 -22.81
C ALA A 183 22.03 9.75 -21.88
N TYR A 184 22.18 11.08 -21.94
CA TYR A 184 21.51 12.01 -21.04
C TYR A 184 20.67 13.01 -21.82
N SER A 185 19.35 13.07 -21.55
CA SER A 185 18.44 13.95 -22.29
C SER A 185 18.39 15.40 -21.80
N GLY A 186 18.99 15.70 -20.64
CA GLY A 186 18.88 17.01 -19.99
C GLY A 186 17.69 17.17 -19.03
N ARG A 187 16.78 16.18 -18.93
CA ARG A 187 15.55 16.28 -18.12
C ARG A 187 15.80 16.18 -16.62
N ASP A 188 16.44 15.10 -16.18
CA ASP A 188 16.81 14.90 -14.78
C ASP A 188 18.26 15.32 -14.55
N LYS A 189 18.49 16.38 -13.78
CA LYS A 189 19.85 16.88 -13.53
C LYS A 189 20.62 16.03 -12.52
N GLY A 190 19.98 15.03 -11.93
CA GLY A 190 20.53 14.29 -10.80
C GLY A 190 20.78 15.20 -9.60
N ILE A 191 21.53 14.66 -8.65
CA ILE A 191 21.74 15.23 -7.33
C ILE A 191 23.20 15.66 -7.20
N ALA A 192 23.43 16.98 -7.24
CA ALA A 192 24.74 17.57 -6.96
C ALA A 192 24.93 17.93 -5.47
N LYS A 193 23.82 18.12 -4.74
CA LYS A 193 23.81 18.53 -3.32
C LYS A 193 22.96 17.56 -2.53
N PHE A 194 23.52 17.07 -1.43
CA PHE A 194 22.88 16.14 -0.51
C PHE A 194 22.61 16.85 0.80
N ASP A 195 21.52 16.47 1.46
CA ASP A 195 21.16 16.93 2.79
C ASP A 195 22.18 16.42 3.81
N SER A 196 22.43 17.20 4.85
CA SER A 196 23.30 16.77 5.95
C SER A 196 22.61 15.68 6.76
N VAL A 197 23.30 14.57 6.97
CA VAL A 197 22.82 13.42 7.76
C VAL A 197 23.92 12.94 8.70
N THR A 198 23.53 12.46 9.88
CA THR A 198 24.47 11.85 10.83
C THR A 198 24.73 10.40 10.43
N LYS A 199 26.00 10.01 10.36
CA LYS A 199 26.38 8.61 10.11
C LYS A 199 25.95 7.75 11.30
N MET A 200 25.11 6.76 11.02
CA MET A 200 24.66 5.80 12.03
C MET A 200 25.71 4.71 12.25
N THR A 201 25.81 4.26 13.49
CA THR A 201 26.53 3.05 13.89
C THR A 201 25.79 1.80 13.40
N LYS A 202 26.47 0.65 13.43
CA LYS A 202 25.86 -0.63 13.04
C LYS A 202 24.61 -0.96 13.88
N GLY A 203 24.68 -0.77 15.19
CA GLY A 203 23.55 -1.03 16.09
C GLY A 203 22.38 -0.07 15.89
N GLU A 204 22.63 1.19 15.53
CA GLU A 204 21.57 2.14 15.17
C GLU A 204 20.90 1.74 13.84
N LEU A 205 21.69 1.32 12.85
CA LEU A 205 21.15 0.82 11.57
C LEU A 205 20.28 -0.43 11.77
N GLU A 206 20.69 -1.36 12.64
CA GLU A 206 19.90 -2.55 12.98
C GLU A 206 18.55 -2.17 13.59
N LYS A 207 18.53 -1.21 14.53
CA LYS A 207 17.29 -0.70 15.13
C LYS A 207 16.39 -0.01 14.12
N GLU A 208 16.94 0.83 13.25
CA GLU A 208 16.16 1.49 12.19
C GLU A 208 15.61 0.49 11.17
N ASN A 209 16.38 -0.54 10.81
CA ASN A 209 15.89 -1.59 9.92
C ASN A 209 14.72 -2.37 10.54
N ILE A 210 14.71 -2.59 11.86
CA ILE A 210 13.57 -3.20 12.55
C ILE A 210 12.35 -2.28 12.46
N LYS A 211 12.51 -0.97 12.74
CA LYS A 211 11.42 0.00 12.60
C LYS A 211 10.87 0.05 11.17
N ASP A 212 11.74 0.03 10.17
CA ASP A 212 11.34 -0.02 8.75
C ASP A 212 10.49 -1.27 8.48
N LYS A 213 10.88 -2.45 9.00
CA LYS A 213 10.09 -3.69 8.86
C LYS A 213 8.71 -3.58 9.52
N VAL A 214 8.64 -2.99 10.72
CA VAL A 214 7.37 -2.75 11.43
C VAL A 214 6.47 -1.82 10.62
N ASN A 215 7.00 -0.70 10.12
CA ASN A 215 6.24 0.25 9.30
C ASN A 215 5.76 -0.36 7.98
N ILE A 216 6.58 -1.23 7.38
CA ILE A 216 6.20 -2.01 6.20
C ILE A 216 5.02 -2.92 6.50
N ALA A 217 5.12 -3.71 7.57
CA ALA A 217 4.05 -4.62 7.95
C ALA A 217 2.75 -3.86 8.30
N ARG A 218 2.85 -2.71 8.99
CA ARG A 218 1.70 -1.86 9.34
C ARG A 218 1.02 -1.31 8.09
N THR A 219 1.80 -0.74 7.17
CA THR A 219 1.27 -0.18 5.92
C THR A 219 0.60 -1.27 5.09
N GLN A 220 1.23 -2.43 5.00
CA GLN A 220 0.69 -3.55 4.25
C GLN A 220 -0.62 -4.06 4.86
N PHE A 221 -0.69 -4.19 6.18
CA PHE A 221 -1.93 -4.60 6.85
C PHE A 221 -3.08 -3.62 6.60
N VAL A 222 -2.82 -2.30 6.62
CA VAL A 222 -3.84 -1.31 6.21
C VAL A 222 -4.32 -1.58 4.80
N TYR A 223 -3.41 -1.84 3.86
CA TYR A 223 -3.77 -2.11 2.46
C TYR A 223 -4.55 -3.42 2.30
N ASP A 224 -4.17 -4.46 3.02
CA ASP A 224 -4.84 -5.76 3.04
C ASP A 224 -6.28 -5.65 3.56
N VAL A 225 -6.56 -4.67 4.42
CA VAL A 225 -7.93 -4.38 4.89
C VAL A 225 -8.71 -3.52 3.89
N VAL A 226 -8.14 -2.41 3.42
CA VAL A 226 -8.90 -1.41 2.63
C VAL A 226 -9.02 -1.74 1.14
N GLU A 227 -8.14 -2.57 0.59
CA GLU A 227 -8.19 -2.96 -0.82
C GLU A 227 -9.41 -3.84 -1.15
N PRO A 228 -9.75 -4.88 -0.36
CA PRO A 228 -11.00 -5.61 -0.52
C PRO A 228 -12.26 -4.75 -0.34
N LEU A 229 -12.16 -3.62 0.36
CA LEU A 229 -13.23 -2.64 0.52
C LEU A 229 -13.33 -1.64 -0.65
N HIS A 230 -12.43 -1.74 -1.64
CA HIS A 230 -12.30 -0.76 -2.73
C HIS A 230 -12.01 0.67 -2.25
N LEU A 231 -11.43 0.83 -1.06
CA LEU A 231 -11.11 2.13 -0.45
C LEU A 231 -9.65 2.57 -0.68
N LEU A 232 -8.81 1.70 -1.23
CA LEU A 232 -7.38 1.96 -1.42
C LEU A 232 -7.11 3.20 -2.28
N ASN A 233 -7.90 3.45 -3.34
CA ASN A 233 -7.72 4.60 -4.21
C ASN A 233 -8.05 5.93 -3.50
N GLN A 234 -9.13 5.97 -2.70
CA GLN A 234 -9.46 7.14 -1.89
C GLN A 234 -8.36 7.40 -0.85
N LEU A 235 -7.98 6.37 -0.09
CA LEU A 235 -6.93 6.49 0.93
C LEU A 235 -5.62 7.01 0.34
N THR A 236 -5.27 6.58 -0.87
CA THR A 236 -4.09 7.09 -1.58
C THR A 236 -4.16 8.59 -1.85
N SER A 237 -5.34 9.12 -2.15
CA SER A 237 -5.51 10.53 -2.49
C SER A 237 -5.36 11.44 -1.27
N PHE A 238 -5.72 10.95 -0.09
CA PHE A 238 -5.62 11.70 1.17
C PHE A 238 -4.30 11.45 1.93
N GLY A 239 -3.68 10.28 1.71
CA GLY A 239 -2.51 9.82 2.45
C GLY A 239 -2.88 9.07 3.74
N LEU A 240 -2.10 8.05 4.08
CA LEU A 240 -2.24 7.28 5.33
C LEU A 240 -1.50 7.98 6.47
N SER A 241 -2.14 8.18 7.61
CA SER A 241 -1.54 8.63 8.87
C SER A 241 -1.99 7.69 9.98
N TYR A 242 -1.06 7.25 10.82
CA TYR A 242 -1.39 6.44 11.99
C TYR A 242 -2.02 7.31 13.10
N ASN A 243 -2.88 6.67 13.90
CA ASN A 243 -3.56 7.26 15.07
C ASN A 243 -4.31 8.55 14.73
N LYS A 244 -4.87 8.61 13.52
CA LYS A 244 -5.63 9.75 13.04
C LYS A 244 -6.71 9.26 12.09
N GLU A 245 -7.94 9.71 12.33
CA GLU A 245 -9.05 9.46 11.43
C GLU A 245 -8.91 10.27 10.13
N ILE A 246 -9.12 9.58 9.00
CA ILE A 246 -9.07 10.13 7.65
C ILE A 246 -10.44 9.93 6.99
N ILE A 247 -11.13 11.02 6.68
CA ILE A 247 -12.40 10.98 5.96
C ILE A 247 -12.13 10.70 4.48
N LEU A 248 -12.72 9.63 3.95
CA LEU A 248 -12.50 9.14 2.59
C LEU A 248 -13.60 9.56 1.62
N SER A 249 -14.86 9.60 2.09
CA SER A 249 -16.00 9.96 1.26
C SER A 249 -17.19 10.41 2.07
N TYR A 250 -18.12 11.05 1.37
CA TYR A 250 -19.42 11.46 1.88
C TYR A 250 -20.49 11.17 0.83
N THR A 251 -21.54 10.45 1.22
CA THR A 251 -22.65 10.04 0.36
C THR A 251 -23.95 10.61 0.89
N GLU A 252 -24.69 11.33 0.05
CA GLU A 252 -25.98 11.94 0.39
C GLU A 252 -27.13 11.22 -0.33
N LEU A 253 -28.15 10.84 0.44
CA LEU A 253 -29.39 10.24 -0.06
C LEU A 253 -30.60 10.98 0.54
N PRO A 254 -31.83 10.76 0.02
CA PRO A 254 -33.01 11.48 0.49
C PRO A 254 -33.27 11.36 2.00
N THR A 255 -33.06 10.17 2.57
CA THR A 255 -33.41 9.85 3.97
C THR A 255 -32.21 9.66 4.89
N ILE A 256 -31.02 9.39 4.32
CA ILE A 256 -29.78 9.14 5.08
C ILE A 256 -28.59 9.84 4.43
N SER A 257 -27.58 10.18 5.23
CA SER A 257 -26.24 10.51 4.74
C SER A 257 -25.21 9.56 5.39
N ILE A 258 -24.13 9.28 4.66
CA ILE A 258 -23.08 8.36 5.10
C ILE A 258 -21.72 9.02 4.89
N GLN A 259 -20.98 9.20 5.99
CA GLN A 259 -19.56 9.54 5.96
C GLN A 259 -18.74 8.26 6.14
N THR A 260 -17.79 8.01 5.24
CA THR A 260 -16.83 6.90 5.39
C THR A 260 -15.48 7.45 5.78
N SER A 261 -14.88 6.90 6.82
CA SER A 261 -13.53 7.22 7.27
C SER A 261 -12.74 5.98 7.62
N VAL A 262 -11.42 6.12 7.67
CA VAL A 262 -10.49 5.07 8.10
C VAL A 262 -9.54 5.61 9.16
N GLU A 263 -9.21 4.78 10.12
CA GLU A 263 -8.21 5.03 11.15
C GLU A 263 -7.34 3.79 11.33
N ALA A 264 -6.02 3.98 11.30
CA ALA A 264 -5.05 2.92 11.58
C ALA A 264 -4.41 3.18 12.95
N VAL A 265 -4.84 2.41 13.95
CA VAL A 265 -4.40 2.54 15.35
C VAL A 265 -3.22 1.59 15.59
N THR A 266 -2.16 2.10 16.22
CA THR A 266 -0.93 1.32 16.51
C THR A 266 -0.85 0.85 17.97
N GLU A 267 -1.79 1.27 18.81
CA GLU A 267 -1.96 0.78 20.18
C GLU A 267 -2.69 -0.56 20.18
N LEU A 268 -2.40 -1.42 21.16
CA LEU A 268 -3.09 -2.70 21.31
C LEU A 268 -4.57 -2.46 21.61
N MET A 269 -5.43 -2.97 20.73
CA MET A 269 -6.87 -3.03 20.95
C MET A 269 -7.31 -4.48 21.08
N THR A 270 -8.20 -4.76 22.01
CA THR A 270 -8.84 -6.07 22.13
C THR A 270 -10.22 -6.04 21.47
N VAL A 271 -10.72 -7.22 21.10
CA VAL A 271 -12.05 -7.34 20.49
C VAL A 271 -13.08 -6.72 21.44
N PRO A 272 -13.93 -5.78 20.99
CA PRO A 272 -14.91 -5.15 21.86
C PRO A 272 -15.93 -6.16 22.41
N ASN A 273 -16.21 -6.10 23.71
CA ASN A 273 -17.07 -7.08 24.42
C ASN A 273 -18.49 -7.24 23.82
N ASN A 274 -19.01 -6.21 23.15
CA ASN A 274 -20.34 -6.20 22.53
C ASN A 274 -20.27 -6.18 20.99
N SER A 275 -19.23 -6.79 20.40
CA SER A 275 -19.06 -6.88 18.95
C SER A 275 -19.47 -8.24 18.39
N TYR A 276 -19.87 -8.26 17.12
CA TYR A 276 -19.90 -9.51 16.36
C TYR A 276 -18.51 -9.71 15.75
N ASN A 277 -17.81 -10.79 16.13
CA ASN A 277 -16.42 -11.00 15.70
C ASN A 277 -16.18 -12.33 14.96
N VAL A 278 -15.21 -12.30 14.05
CA VAL A 278 -14.68 -13.42 13.29
C VAL A 278 -13.17 -13.47 13.53
N SER A 279 -12.73 -14.43 14.32
CA SER A 279 -11.31 -14.77 14.44
C SER A 279 -10.86 -15.47 13.17
N ILE A 280 -9.78 -14.98 12.58
CA ILE A 280 -9.23 -15.43 11.31
C ILE A 280 -8.33 -16.63 11.57
N GLU A 281 -8.75 -17.77 11.03
CA GLU A 281 -7.98 -19.00 11.05
C GLU A 281 -7.82 -19.50 9.62
N LEU A 282 -6.60 -19.85 9.25
CA LEU A 282 -6.28 -20.44 7.95
C LEU A 282 -5.88 -21.91 8.11
N ASN A 283 -6.21 -22.71 7.10
CA ASN A 283 -5.67 -24.05 6.92
C ASN A 283 -4.20 -23.96 6.46
N SER A 284 -3.49 -25.09 6.47
CA SER A 284 -2.08 -25.17 6.06
C SER A 284 -1.83 -24.80 4.59
N ASP A 285 -2.85 -24.83 3.74
CA ASP A 285 -2.79 -24.41 2.33
C ASP A 285 -3.09 -22.91 2.13
N GLY A 286 -3.36 -22.16 3.21
CA GLY A 286 -3.70 -20.75 3.18
C GLY A 286 -5.18 -20.43 2.91
N SER A 287 -6.04 -21.44 2.75
CA SER A 287 -7.50 -21.25 2.68
C SER A 287 -8.10 -20.97 4.06
N LEU A 288 -9.29 -20.36 4.13
CA LEU A 288 -9.98 -20.12 5.39
C LEU A 288 -10.41 -21.43 6.06
N SER A 289 -10.29 -21.51 7.38
CA SER A 289 -10.80 -22.66 8.13
C SER A 289 -12.32 -22.75 8.01
N ALA A 290 -12.87 -23.96 8.07
CA ALA A 290 -14.32 -24.15 8.04
C ALA A 290 -15.03 -23.40 9.18
N ALA A 291 -14.38 -23.23 10.34
CA ALA A 291 -14.92 -22.45 11.45
C ALA A 291 -15.03 -20.96 11.09
N CYS A 292 -13.99 -20.39 10.47
CA CYS A 292 -13.99 -19.02 9.98
C CYS A 292 -15.07 -18.82 8.89
N GLU A 293 -15.12 -19.70 7.88
CA GLU A 293 -16.11 -19.64 6.80
C GLU A 293 -17.55 -19.73 7.30
N ASN A 294 -17.82 -20.56 8.32
CA ASN A 294 -19.15 -20.71 8.90
C ASN A 294 -19.62 -19.43 9.61
N LYS A 295 -18.73 -18.73 10.33
CA LYS A 295 -19.05 -17.43 10.95
C LYS A 295 -19.36 -16.38 9.89
N ILE A 296 -18.55 -16.29 8.83
CA ILE A 296 -18.78 -15.35 7.71
C ILE A 296 -20.10 -15.68 6.99
N SER A 297 -20.39 -16.96 6.77
CA SER A 297 -21.62 -17.42 6.13
C SER A 297 -22.87 -17.08 6.93
N LYS A 298 -22.78 -17.00 8.26
CA LYS A 298 -23.89 -16.60 9.12
C LYS A 298 -24.28 -15.14 8.85
N ILE A 299 -23.33 -14.22 8.81
CA ILE A 299 -23.56 -12.81 8.45
C ILE A 299 -24.26 -12.71 7.08
N ALA A 300 -23.74 -13.44 6.09
CA ALA A 300 -24.24 -13.38 4.72
C ALA A 300 -25.70 -13.85 4.58
N LYS A 301 -26.11 -14.88 5.33
CA LYS A 301 -27.48 -15.44 5.28
C LYS A 301 -28.53 -14.41 5.70
N ASP A 302 -28.26 -13.66 6.75
CA ASP A 302 -29.22 -12.68 7.28
C ASP A 302 -29.33 -11.45 6.35
N ILE A 303 -28.26 -11.12 5.63
CA ILE A 303 -28.26 -10.03 4.64
C ILE A 303 -28.91 -10.43 3.30
N ARG A 304 -28.96 -11.72 2.94
CA ARG A 304 -29.63 -12.18 1.70
C ARG A 304 -31.09 -11.72 1.62
N ILE A 305 -31.72 -11.34 2.74
CA ILE A 305 -33.03 -10.68 2.82
C ILE A 305 -33.10 -9.41 1.94
N MET A 306 -32.00 -8.67 1.77
CA MET A 306 -31.91 -7.45 0.94
C MET A 306 -31.33 -7.64 -0.48
N LYS A 307 -31.03 -8.89 -0.88
CA LYS A 307 -30.13 -9.25 -2.02
C LYS A 307 -28.68 -8.83 -1.73
N GLY A 308 -27.69 -9.57 -2.25
CA GLY A 308 -26.25 -9.19 -2.13
C GLY A 308 -25.43 -9.89 -1.05
N GLY A 309 -26.02 -10.79 -0.26
CA GLY A 309 -25.29 -11.55 0.78
C GLY A 309 -24.06 -12.32 0.26
N ASP A 310 -24.10 -12.85 -0.96
CA ASP A 310 -22.97 -13.59 -1.56
C ASP A 310 -21.75 -12.69 -1.84
N MET A 311 -22.00 -11.45 -2.29
CA MET A 311 -20.93 -10.47 -2.50
C MET A 311 -20.29 -10.09 -1.17
N ILE A 312 -21.10 -9.87 -0.13
CA ILE A 312 -20.62 -9.55 1.22
C ILE A 312 -19.80 -10.70 1.79
N GLN A 313 -20.29 -11.94 1.68
CA GLN A 313 -19.58 -13.12 2.12
C GLN A 313 -18.19 -13.19 1.49
N LYS A 314 -18.14 -13.04 0.16
CA LYS A 314 -16.88 -13.08 -0.59
C LYS A 314 -15.94 -11.97 -0.15
N SER A 315 -16.43 -10.77 0.11
CA SER A 315 -15.56 -9.66 0.46
C SER A 315 -15.03 -9.71 1.90
N ILE A 316 -15.83 -10.17 2.87
CA ILE A 316 -15.33 -10.45 4.23
C ILE A 316 -14.27 -11.56 4.17
N ALA A 317 -14.52 -12.62 3.38
CA ALA A 317 -13.54 -13.68 3.15
C ALA A 317 -12.26 -13.15 2.48
N ASN A 318 -12.37 -12.22 1.54
CA ASN A 318 -11.21 -11.58 0.91
C ASN A 318 -10.37 -10.78 1.92
N ILE A 319 -10.99 -10.03 2.85
CA ILE A 319 -10.25 -9.37 3.94
C ILE A 319 -9.51 -10.41 4.77
N ALA A 320 -10.22 -11.45 5.25
CA ALA A 320 -9.64 -12.49 6.09
C ALA A 320 -8.46 -13.20 5.41
N ALA A 321 -8.61 -13.53 4.13
CA ALA A 321 -7.55 -14.14 3.32
C ALA A 321 -6.38 -13.18 3.06
N SER A 322 -6.63 -11.87 2.95
CA SER A 322 -5.59 -10.87 2.71
C SER A 322 -4.72 -10.63 3.95
N VAL A 323 -5.34 -10.45 5.12
CA VAL A 323 -4.60 -10.19 6.39
C VAL A 323 -4.05 -11.45 7.05
N LYS A 324 -4.60 -12.61 6.72
CA LYS A 324 -4.16 -13.97 7.10
C LYS A 324 -4.32 -14.38 8.57
N SER A 325 -4.32 -13.44 9.51
CA SER A 325 -4.53 -13.71 10.93
C SER A 325 -5.12 -12.50 11.64
N GLY A 326 -5.62 -12.71 12.85
CA GLY A 326 -6.20 -11.67 13.69
C GLY A 326 -7.72 -11.79 13.79
N ASP A 327 -8.40 -10.68 14.08
CA ASP A 327 -9.85 -10.66 14.28
C ASP A 327 -10.50 -9.59 13.40
N ILE A 328 -11.70 -9.90 12.89
CA ILE A 328 -12.61 -8.93 12.26
C ILE A 328 -13.77 -8.74 13.23
N ALA A 329 -13.97 -7.53 13.72
CA ALA A 329 -15.10 -7.16 14.56
C ALA A 329 -16.00 -6.15 13.85
N PHE A 330 -17.31 -6.28 14.08
CA PHE A 330 -18.31 -5.31 13.65
C PHE A 330 -18.90 -4.65 14.88
N THR A 331 -18.82 -3.33 14.93
CA THR A 331 -19.27 -2.52 16.07
C THR A 331 -20.26 -1.45 15.65
N GLY A 332 -21.14 -1.09 16.58
CA GLY A 332 -22.13 -0.05 16.40
C GLY A 332 -22.25 0.80 17.65
N LYS A 333 -22.29 2.11 17.48
CA LYS A 333 -22.39 3.10 18.55
C LYS A 333 -23.39 4.18 18.16
N VAL A 334 -24.41 4.37 18.99
CA VAL A 334 -25.33 5.50 18.83
C VAL A 334 -24.64 6.78 19.29
N ILE A 335 -24.52 7.76 18.40
CA ILE A 335 -23.84 9.04 18.63
C ILE A 335 -24.85 10.11 19.05
N SER A 336 -26.01 10.10 18.42
CA SER A 336 -27.16 10.96 18.73
C SER A 336 -28.45 10.20 18.39
N PRO A 337 -29.64 10.73 18.73
CA PRO A 337 -30.91 10.08 18.41
C PRO A 337 -31.08 9.73 16.93
N ASN A 338 -30.40 10.43 16.02
CA ASN A 338 -30.49 10.21 14.58
C ASN A 338 -29.14 9.86 13.94
N GLN A 339 -28.11 9.56 14.73
CA GLN A 339 -26.79 9.20 14.21
C GLN A 339 -26.25 7.92 14.84
N VAL A 340 -25.82 7.00 13.98
CA VAL A 340 -25.10 5.78 14.39
C VAL A 340 -23.76 5.74 13.68
N GLU A 341 -22.72 5.46 14.45
CA GLU A 341 -21.41 5.07 13.93
C GLU A 341 -21.38 3.55 13.88
N LEU A 342 -21.14 3.01 12.70
CA LEU A 342 -20.91 1.58 12.52
C LEU A 342 -19.49 1.38 12.00
N ALA A 343 -18.79 0.34 12.46
CA ALA A 343 -17.42 0.10 12.02
C ALA A 343 -17.14 -1.38 11.72
N ILE A 344 -16.21 -1.60 10.80
CA ILE A 344 -15.45 -2.84 10.69
C ILE A 344 -14.06 -2.57 11.26
N GLU A 345 -13.66 -3.36 12.25
CA GLU A 345 -12.39 -3.29 12.94
C GLU A 345 -11.61 -4.57 12.61
N VAL A 346 -10.47 -4.43 11.94
CA VAL A 346 -9.58 -5.56 11.64
C VAL A 346 -8.31 -5.41 12.45
N MET A 347 -8.03 -6.39 13.28
CA MET A 347 -7.01 -6.31 14.33
C MET A 347 -5.96 -7.39 14.13
N SER A 348 -4.70 -7.06 14.38
CA SER A 348 -3.62 -8.03 14.53
C SER A 348 -2.83 -7.73 15.80
N GLU A 349 -2.80 -8.70 16.72
CA GLU A 349 -2.03 -8.62 17.96
C GLU A 349 -0.55 -8.93 17.74
N ASN A 350 -0.21 -9.66 16.67
CA ASN A 350 1.15 -9.98 16.27
C ASN A 350 1.33 -9.83 14.76
N LEU A 351 1.80 -8.65 14.38
CA LEU A 351 1.97 -8.25 12.99
C LEU A 351 3.21 -8.86 12.31
N LEU A 352 4.20 -9.27 13.11
CA LEU A 352 5.49 -9.78 12.64
C LEU A 352 5.87 -11.07 13.40
N PRO A 353 5.08 -12.15 13.24
CA PRO A 353 5.27 -13.38 14.03
C PRO A 353 6.60 -14.10 13.75
N THR A 354 7.31 -13.73 12.69
CA THR A 354 8.60 -14.29 12.31
C THR A 354 9.79 -13.54 12.92
N LEU A 355 9.57 -12.42 13.61
CA LEU A 355 10.62 -11.66 14.29
C LEU A 355 10.44 -11.85 15.80
N ASP A 356 11.28 -12.72 16.35
CA ASP A 356 11.37 -12.90 17.80
C ASP A 356 11.61 -11.53 18.48
N ASP A 357 10.98 -11.32 19.63
CA ASP A 357 11.04 -10.09 20.45
C ASP A 357 10.45 -8.81 19.82
N VAL A 358 9.70 -8.91 18.71
CA VAL A 358 8.93 -7.79 18.12
C VAL A 358 7.44 -8.06 18.28
N ASP A 359 6.87 -7.54 19.38
CA ASP A 359 5.44 -7.59 19.66
C ASP A 359 4.79 -6.27 19.21
N GLU A 360 4.35 -6.24 17.95
CA GLU A 360 3.78 -5.05 17.32
C GLU A 360 2.38 -5.34 16.83
N HIS A 361 1.48 -4.40 17.13
CA HIS A 361 0.05 -4.51 16.88
C HIS A 361 -0.42 -3.44 15.90
N ILE A 362 -1.56 -3.71 15.27
CA ILE A 362 -2.28 -2.74 14.46
C ILE A 362 -3.78 -3.08 14.41
N THR A 363 -4.60 -2.04 14.47
CA THR A 363 -6.03 -2.12 14.22
C THR A 363 -6.41 -1.14 13.11
N VAL A 364 -7.12 -1.64 12.10
CA VAL A 364 -7.67 -0.82 11.01
C VAL A 364 -9.17 -0.72 11.24
N ILE A 365 -9.63 0.49 11.51
CA ILE A 365 -11.04 0.80 11.77
C ILE A 365 -11.58 1.53 10.55
N VAL A 366 -12.55 0.94 9.85
CA VAL A 366 -13.29 1.64 8.80
C VAL A 366 -14.67 1.98 9.33
N LYS A 367 -14.93 3.27 9.51
CA LYS A 367 -16.15 3.80 10.14
C LYS A 367 -17.11 4.29 9.07
N TYR A 368 -18.39 4.08 9.34
CA TYR A 368 -19.54 4.58 8.60
C TYR A 368 -20.43 5.33 9.58
N LEU A 369 -20.33 6.66 9.57
CA LEU A 369 -21.24 7.50 10.32
C LEU A 369 -22.50 7.72 9.47
N ILE A 370 -23.60 7.10 9.88
CA ILE A 370 -24.90 7.18 9.22
C ILE A 370 -25.77 8.19 9.96
N THR A 371 -26.22 9.23 9.26
CA THR A 371 -27.17 10.21 9.80
C THR A 371 -28.53 10.00 9.14
N PHE A 372 -29.57 9.79 9.96
CA PHE A 372 -30.95 9.73 9.54
C PHE A 372 -31.59 11.12 9.61
N ARG A 373 -32.37 11.51 8.60
CA ARG A 373 -33.01 12.83 8.57
C ARG A 373 -34.34 12.87 9.33
N ASP A 374 -35.21 11.90 9.06
CA ASP A 374 -36.59 11.88 9.56
C ASP A 374 -36.87 10.70 10.51
N PHE A 375 -35.80 10.08 11.04
CA PHE A 375 -35.89 8.87 11.85
C PHE A 375 -34.98 8.96 13.07
N THR A 376 -35.37 8.26 14.13
CA THR A 376 -34.57 8.08 15.34
C THR A 376 -34.21 6.60 15.56
N ILE A 377 -33.05 6.38 16.16
CA ILE A 377 -32.52 5.06 16.49
C ILE A 377 -33.15 4.59 17.79
N LYS A 378 -33.64 3.35 17.78
CA LYS A 378 -34.18 2.67 18.96
C LYS A 378 -33.18 1.61 19.40
N VAL A 379 -32.57 1.79 20.57
CA VAL A 379 -31.73 0.77 21.19
C VAL A 379 -32.66 -0.18 21.97
N PRO A 380 -32.67 -1.50 21.70
CA PRO A 380 -33.48 -2.44 22.47
C PRO A 380 -33.01 -2.50 23.94
N GLU A 381 -33.95 -2.54 24.89
CA GLU A 381 -33.68 -2.64 26.33
C GLU A 381 -33.49 -4.11 26.80
N ILE A 382 -32.87 -5.03 26.05
CA ILE A 382 -32.74 -6.44 26.51
C ILE A 382 -31.40 -7.10 26.08
N PRO A 383 -30.73 -7.88 26.95
CA PRO A 383 -29.45 -8.54 26.64
C PRO A 383 -29.51 -9.75 25.69
N GLU A 384 -30.67 -10.41 25.52
CA GLU A 384 -30.80 -11.58 24.62
C GLU A 384 -30.80 -11.19 23.12
N ASP A 385 -31.02 -9.91 22.81
CA ASP A 385 -31.05 -9.35 21.45
C ASP A 385 -29.66 -8.97 20.90
N VAL A 386 -28.60 -9.13 21.68
CA VAL A 386 -27.22 -8.70 21.31
C VAL A 386 -26.73 -9.40 20.05
N VAL A 387 -27.15 -10.65 19.80
CA VAL A 387 -26.78 -11.39 18.58
C VAL A 387 -27.51 -10.84 17.35
N GLU A 388 -28.79 -10.51 17.46
CA GLU A 388 -29.57 -9.92 16.36
C GLU A 388 -29.10 -8.50 16.04
N ILE A 389 -28.81 -7.69 17.07
CA ILE A 389 -28.22 -6.36 16.91
C ILE A 389 -26.83 -6.48 16.27
N GLY A 390 -25.99 -7.41 16.72
CA GLY A 390 -24.66 -7.63 16.15
C GLY A 390 -24.70 -8.05 14.68
N VAL A 391 -25.65 -8.91 14.30
CA VAL A 391 -25.89 -9.29 12.90
C VAL A 391 -26.40 -8.09 12.08
N ALA A 392 -27.29 -7.27 12.63
CA ALA A 392 -27.80 -6.07 11.97
C ALA A 392 -26.67 -5.05 11.70
N VAL A 393 -25.83 -4.81 12.71
CA VAL A 393 -24.61 -3.98 12.61
C VAL A 393 -23.70 -4.52 11.52
N ALA A 394 -23.33 -5.80 11.58
CA ALA A 394 -22.48 -6.43 10.58
C ALA A 394 -23.08 -6.34 9.17
N GLY A 395 -24.40 -6.50 9.05
CA GLY A 395 -25.13 -6.39 7.80
C GLY A 395 -25.10 -5.00 7.18
N VAL A 396 -25.35 -3.96 7.97
CA VAL A 396 -25.32 -2.58 7.49
C VAL A 396 -23.90 -2.16 7.15
N VAL A 397 -22.91 -2.46 8.00
CA VAL A 397 -21.49 -2.21 7.70
C VAL A 397 -21.10 -2.88 6.38
N ALA A 398 -21.48 -4.14 6.21
CA ALA A 398 -21.17 -4.87 5.00
C ALA A 398 -21.84 -4.30 3.74
N ILE A 399 -23.07 -3.78 3.84
CA ILE A 399 -23.72 -3.10 2.70
C ILE A 399 -22.97 -1.83 2.33
N CYS A 400 -22.65 -0.98 3.31
CA CYS A 400 -21.89 0.25 3.08
C CYS A 400 -20.52 -0.05 2.45
N ALA A 401 -19.87 -1.10 2.92
CA ALA A 401 -18.53 -1.49 2.51
C ALA A 401 -18.47 -2.16 1.14
N PHE A 402 -19.41 -3.07 0.84
CA PHE A 402 -19.25 -4.02 -0.27
C PHE A 402 -20.32 -3.91 -1.34
N VAL A 403 -21.50 -3.38 -1.00
CA VAL A 403 -22.60 -3.26 -1.96
C VAL A 403 -23.27 -1.88 -1.86
N PRO A 404 -22.55 -0.77 -2.18
CA PRO A 404 -23.07 0.58 -2.00
C PRO A 404 -24.41 0.86 -2.72
N VAL A 405 -24.70 0.13 -3.79
CA VAL A 405 -25.97 0.23 -4.54
C VAL A 405 -27.19 -0.14 -3.68
N LEU A 406 -27.00 -0.94 -2.63
CA LEU A 406 -28.06 -1.35 -1.70
C LEU A 406 -28.22 -0.42 -0.50
N ILE A 407 -27.45 0.67 -0.42
CA ILE A 407 -27.51 1.62 0.70
C ILE A 407 -28.94 2.19 0.89
N THR A 408 -29.69 2.41 -0.19
CA THR A 408 -31.09 2.88 -0.10
C THR A 408 -32.02 1.90 0.62
N GLY A 409 -31.65 0.62 0.69
CA GLY A 409 -32.39 -0.42 1.40
C GLY A 409 -32.10 -0.50 2.91
N ILE A 410 -31.00 0.11 3.38
CA ILE A 410 -30.57 0.05 4.79
C ILE A 410 -31.68 0.49 5.73
N LEU A 411 -32.34 1.62 5.43
CA LEU A 411 -33.41 2.15 6.27
C LEU A 411 -34.58 1.16 6.37
N GLY A 412 -35.01 0.57 5.26
CA GLY A 412 -36.09 -0.42 5.26
C GLY A 412 -35.73 -1.67 6.08
N PHE A 413 -34.48 -2.12 6.00
CA PHE A 413 -33.98 -3.24 6.81
C PHE A 413 -33.96 -2.93 8.30
N LEU A 414 -33.42 -1.77 8.69
CA LEU A 414 -33.39 -1.36 10.10
C LEU A 414 -34.80 -1.17 10.68
N VAL A 415 -35.75 -0.65 9.89
CA VAL A 415 -37.17 -0.56 10.29
C VAL A 415 -37.77 -1.96 10.46
N THR A 416 -37.47 -2.91 9.57
CA THR A 416 -37.95 -4.30 9.67
C THR A 416 -37.45 -4.99 10.95
N LEU A 417 -36.24 -4.67 11.37
CA LEU A 417 -35.64 -5.14 12.63
C LEU A 417 -36.09 -4.34 13.86
N GLY A 418 -36.92 -3.30 13.70
CA GLY A 418 -37.39 -2.45 14.80
C GLY A 418 -36.31 -1.56 15.43
N LEU A 419 -35.16 -1.39 14.77
CA LEU A 419 -34.00 -0.64 15.26
C LEU A 419 -34.09 0.87 14.98
N VAL A 420 -34.98 1.28 14.07
CA VAL A 420 -35.18 2.68 13.69
C VAL A 420 -36.68 2.95 13.55
N VAL A 421 -37.14 4.11 14.02
CA VAL A 421 -38.54 4.57 13.96
C VAL A 421 -38.62 5.97 13.40
N ALA A 422 -39.75 6.36 12.81
CA ALA A 422 -39.95 7.72 12.34
C ALA A 422 -39.81 8.68 13.53
N ALA A 423 -39.15 9.82 13.32
CA ALA A 423 -39.06 10.85 14.36
C ALA A 423 -40.47 11.36 14.67
N ASP A 424 -40.83 11.42 15.95
CA ASP A 424 -42.05 12.11 16.38
C ASP A 424 -41.93 13.59 15.97
N ALA A 425 -42.96 14.10 15.27
CA ALA A 425 -42.99 15.46 14.73
C ALA A 425 -43.07 16.55 15.82
#